data_AF-A0A945M795-F1
#
_entry.id   AF-A0A945M795-F1
#
_cell.length_a   1.000
_cell.length_b   1.000
_cell.length_c   1.000
_cell.angle_alpha   90.00
_cell.angle_beta   90.00
_cell.angle_gamma   90.00
#
_symmetry.space_group_name_H-M   'P 1'
#
loop_
_entity.id
_entity.type
_entity.pdbx_description
1 polymer ?
#
loop_
_entity_poly.entity_id
_entity_poly.type
_entity_poly.pdbx_seq_one_letter_code
_entity_poly.pdbx_strand_id
1 'polypeptide(L)' 'DPQADGEVLEVELEDDDEAFVYEIKLLAPDGRIMERRFDAHTGEPLGAAREDD' A
#
# COMPACT_ATOMS: atom_id res chain seq x y z
N ASP A 1 -13.80 6.45 -3.56
CA ASP A 1 -12.89 6.94 -2.52
C ASP A 1 -12.07 8.05 -3.15
N PRO A 2 -11.94 9.25 -2.57
CA PRO A 2 -11.06 10.33 -3.07
C PRO A 2 -9.56 9.97 -3.21
N GLN A 3 -9.19 8.68 -3.18
CA GLN A 3 -7.94 8.10 -3.69
C GLN A 3 -7.42 8.89 -4.90
N ALA A 4 -6.32 9.62 -4.87
CA ALA A 4 -5.32 9.80 -3.84
C ALA A 4 -4.89 11.27 -3.86
N ASP A 5 -4.88 11.94 -2.71
CA ASP A 5 -4.26 13.26 -2.61
C ASP A 5 -2.72 13.17 -2.65
N GLY A 6 -2.12 12.03 -3.01
CA GLY A 6 -0.67 11.82 -2.99
C GLY A 6 -0.10 11.31 -4.30
N GLU A 7 1.16 11.68 -4.57
CA GLU A 7 1.92 11.22 -5.74
C GLU A 7 2.47 9.81 -5.49
N VAL A 8 2.31 8.91 -6.47
CA VAL A 8 2.90 7.56 -6.39
C VAL A 8 4.41 7.66 -6.50
N LEU A 9 5.11 7.21 -5.47
CA LEU A 9 6.56 7.12 -5.46
C LEU A 9 7.04 5.75 -5.93
N GLU A 10 6.37 4.69 -5.49
CA GLU A 10 6.79 3.32 -5.68
C GLU A 10 5.61 2.37 -5.65
N VAL A 11 5.72 1.30 -6.43
CA VAL A 11 4.79 0.17 -6.46
C VAL A 11 5.62 -1.10 -6.46
N GLU A 12 5.49 -1.89 -5.41
CA GLU A 12 6.20 -3.16 -5.22
C GLU A 12 5.18 -4.30 -5.14
N LEU A 13 5.56 -5.46 -5.71
CA LEU A 13 4.81 -6.72 -5.55
C LEU A 13 5.61 -7.59 -4.59
N GLU A 14 5.04 -7.85 -3.43
CA GLU A 14 5.63 -8.70 -2.40
C GLU A 14 4.96 -10.08 -2.36
N ASP A 15 5.74 -11.09 -1.99
CA ASP A 15 5.29 -12.46 -1.72
C ASP A 15 5.32 -12.65 -0.20
N ASP A 16 4.17 -12.50 0.45
CA ASP A 16 4.01 -12.57 1.91
C ASP A 16 3.43 -13.94 2.26
N ASP A 17 4.23 -15.00 2.06
CA ASP A 17 4.08 -16.47 2.30
C ASP A 17 2.70 -17.15 2.03
N GLU A 18 1.59 -16.47 2.30
CA GLU A 18 0.19 -16.83 2.10
C GLU A 18 -0.44 -16.10 0.90
N ALA A 19 0.06 -14.93 0.49
CA ALA A 19 -0.51 -14.15 -0.63
C ALA A 19 0.48 -13.16 -1.27
N PHE A 20 0.22 -12.83 -2.54
CA PHE A 20 0.87 -11.70 -3.20
C PHE A 20 0.20 -10.39 -2.79
N VAL A 21 1.01 -9.38 -2.47
CA VAL A 21 0.55 -8.08 -1.99
C VAL A 21 1.16 -6.96 -2.84
N TYR A 22 0.34 -6.01 -3.26
CA TYR A 22 0.84 -4.73 -3.76
C TYR A 22 1.08 -3.78 -2.60
N GLU A 23 2.31 -3.30 -2.46
CA GLU A 23 2.64 -2.16 -1.60
C GLU A 23 2.78 -0.90 -2.47
N ILE A 24 2.04 0.15 -2.12
CA ILE A 24 2.06 1.43 -2.82
C ILE A 24 2.49 2.52 -1.84
N LYS A 25 3.65 3.14 -2.11
CA LYS A 25 4.14 4.31 -1.37
C LYS A 25 3.68 5.60 -2.05
N LEU A 26 3.05 6.48 -1.26
CA LEU A 26 2.47 7.74 -1.69
C LEU A 26 3.11 8.92 -0.95
N LEU A 27 3.43 9.99 -1.68
CA LEU A 27 3.80 11.29 -1.11
C LEU A 27 2.55 12.16 -0.95
N ALA A 28 2.11 12.39 0.27
CA ALA A 28 0.98 13.28 0.56
C ALA A 28 1.35 14.77 0.36
N PRO A 29 0.38 15.69 0.20
CA PRO A 29 0.65 17.11 -0.05
C PRO A 29 1.36 17.81 1.11
N ASP A 30 1.23 17.26 2.32
CA ASP A 30 1.92 17.74 3.52
C ASP A 30 3.35 17.17 3.67
N GLY A 31 3.81 16.41 2.67
CA GLY A 31 5.15 15.83 2.63
C GLY A 31 5.30 14.51 3.38
N ARG A 32 4.23 13.97 3.98
CA ARG A 32 4.29 12.64 4.61
C ARG A 32 4.29 11.53 3.57
N ILE A 33 5.06 10.47 3.83
CA ILE A 33 4.99 9.23 3.07
C ILE A 33 3.94 8.34 3.72
N MET A 34 3.06 7.78 2.90
CA MET A 34 2.00 6.87 3.32
C MET A 34 2.11 5.58 2.53
N GLU A 35 1.95 4.46 3.20
CA GLU A 35 1.90 3.13 2.58
C GLU A 35 0.46 2.62 2.51
N ARG A 36 0.15 1.91 1.44
CA ARG A 36 -1.11 1.21 1.23
C ARG A 36 -0.84 -0.18 0.68
N ARG A 37 -1.38 -1.20 1.35
CA ARG A 37 -1.28 -2.61 0.96
C ARG A 37 -2.59 -3.08 0.35
N PHE A 38 -2.51 -3.87 -0.72
CA PHE A 38 -3.67 -4.45 -1.41
C PHE A 38 -3.42 -5.91 -1.75
N ASP A 39 -4.46 -6.74 -1.66
CA ASP A 39 -4.41 -8.11 -2.17
C ASP A 39 -4.16 -8.04 -3.68
N ALA A 40 -3.09 -8.67 -4.18
CA ALA A 40 -2.68 -8.51 -5.57
C ALA A 40 -3.62 -9.23 -6.56
N HIS A 41 -4.43 -10.18 -6.09
CA HIS A 41 -5.36 -10.93 -6.93
C HIS A 41 -6.71 -10.19 -7.11
N THR A 42 -7.20 -9.55 -6.05
CA THR A 42 -8.53 -8.95 -5.98
C THR A 42 -8.50 -7.42 -6.00
N GLY A 43 -7.37 -6.80 -5.62
CA GLY A 43 -7.24 -5.36 -5.45
C GLY A 43 -7.94 -4.83 -4.19
N GLU A 44 -8.43 -5.70 -3.30
CA GLU A 44 -9.04 -5.25 -2.05
C GLU A 44 -7.99 -4.67 -1.09
N PRO A 45 -8.28 -3.56 -0.40
CA PRO A 45 -7.34 -2.97 0.53
C PRO A 45 -7.11 -3.90 1.72
N LEU A 46 -5.84 -4.19 1.98
CA LEU A 46 -5.42 -4.86 3.20
C LEU A 46 -5.30 -3.79 4.29
N GLY A 47 -5.76 -4.11 5.51
CA GLY A 47 -5.61 -3.21 6.66
C GLY A 47 -4.14 -2.85 6.89
N ALA A 48 -3.87 -1.78 7.64
CA ALA A 48 -2.51 -1.44 8.02
C ALA A 48 -1.91 -2.61 8.82
N ALA A 49 -0.86 -3.25 8.28
CA ALA A 49 -0.07 -4.19 9.06
C ALA A 49 0.55 -3.41 10.22
N ARG A 50 0.39 -3.91 11.44
CA ARG A 50 1.20 -3.44 12.56
C ARG A 50 2.56 -4.10 12.39
N GLU A 51 3.64 -3.33 12.47
CA GLU A 51 5.04 -3.82 12.38
C GLU A 51 5.43 -4.83 13.50
N ASP A 52 4.47 -5.34 14.29
CA ASP A 52 4.68 -6.05 15.55
C ASP A 52 4.14 -7.50 15.57
N ASP A 53 3.84 -8.14 14.43
CA ASP A 53 3.57 -9.60 14.35
C ASP A 53 4.67 -10.32 13.54
#